data_AF-A0A1Y3B7J7-F1
#
_entry.id   AF-A0A1Y3B7J7-F1
#
_cell.length_a   1.000
_cell.length_b   1.000
_cell.length_c   1.000
_cell.angle_alpha   90.00
_cell.angle_beta   90.00
_cell.angle_gamma   90.00
#
_symmetry.space_group_name_H-M   'P 1'
#
loop_
_entity.id
_entity.type
_entity.pdbx_description
1 polymer ?
#
loop_
_entity_poly.entity_id
_entity_poly.type
_entity_poly.pdbx_seq_one_letter_code
_entity_poly.pdbx_strand_id
1 'polypeptide(L)'
;MNIYRGWFNQNGCCGYVLKPTYLREKYSTFNLRRKDAIISGVDPLNIRIKIISGQQLPRPKGASMKANSIDPYIIVQCFGTSIDCAEYRTSTVSSDGHNPIFDESFEFNVCLPELTAIRFLVLDDDFINDDFIGQLTVPVSCLESGYKHIKLLNMNNEIIPNASLFVKIALTQRYQLQLYTYKIL
;
A
#
# COMPACT_ATOMS: atom_id res chain seq x y z
N MET A 1 -8.41 11.20 5.38
CA MET A 1 -9.66 10.63 4.81
C MET A 1 -9.41 9.48 3.82
N ASN A 2 -8.34 9.50 3.03
CA ASN A 2 -8.12 8.54 1.93
C ASN A 2 -8.01 7.07 2.38
N ILE A 3 -7.37 6.80 3.52
CA ILE A 3 -7.23 5.43 4.05
C ILE A 3 -8.60 4.82 4.40
N TYR A 4 -9.49 5.59 5.03
CA TYR A 4 -10.83 5.12 5.38
C TYR A 4 -11.65 4.74 4.15
N ARG A 5 -11.65 5.58 3.11
CA ARG A 5 -12.35 5.26 1.86
C ARG A 5 -11.78 4.01 1.18
N GLY A 6 -10.44 3.90 1.10
CA GLY A 6 -9.79 2.69 0.60
C GLY A 6 -10.19 1.44 1.39
N TRP A 7 -10.27 1.54 2.71
CA TRP A 7 -10.72 0.44 3.58
C TRP A 7 -12.15 0.01 3.28
N PHE A 8 -13.08 0.96 3.15
CA PHE A 8 -14.50 0.69 2.92
C PHE A 8 -14.85 0.36 1.47
N ASN A 9 -13.86 0.31 0.56
CA ASN A 9 -14.06 -0.30 -0.76
C ASN A 9 -14.23 -1.83 -0.68
N GLN A 10 -13.91 -2.43 0.46
CA GLN A 10 -14.23 -3.83 0.75
C GLN A 10 -15.73 -4.08 0.76
N ASN A 11 -16.11 -5.35 0.63
CA ASN A 11 -17.49 -5.82 0.77
C ASN A 11 -18.48 -5.04 -0.12
N GLY A 12 -18.09 -4.78 -1.38
CA GLY A 12 -18.93 -4.11 -2.37
C GLY A 12 -19.27 -2.65 -2.04
N CYS A 13 -18.40 -1.95 -1.29
CA CYS A 13 -18.59 -0.55 -0.92
C CYS A 13 -19.85 -0.27 -0.09
N CYS A 14 -20.39 -1.26 0.62
CA CYS A 14 -21.66 -1.10 1.37
C CYS A 14 -21.54 -0.30 2.68
N GLY A 15 -20.33 0.16 3.04
CA GLY A 15 -20.05 0.89 4.28
C GLY A 15 -19.82 0.00 5.51
N TYR A 16 -19.96 -1.32 5.39
CA TYR A 16 -19.73 -2.28 6.47
C TYR A 16 -18.65 -3.30 6.08
N VAL A 17 -17.62 -3.42 6.90
CA VAL A 17 -16.54 -4.42 6.77
C VAL A 17 -16.51 -5.24 8.05
N LEU A 18 -16.62 -6.57 7.92
CA LEU A 18 -16.59 -7.46 9.06
C LEU A 18 -15.20 -7.43 9.71
N LYS A 19 -15.16 -7.27 11.03
CA LYS A 19 -13.88 -7.30 11.77
C LYS A 19 -13.25 -8.70 11.71
N PRO A 20 -11.91 -8.80 11.75
CA PRO A 20 -11.20 -10.07 11.88
C PRO A 20 -11.71 -10.91 13.05
N THR A 21 -11.61 -12.23 12.94
CA THR A 21 -12.17 -13.16 13.93
C THR A 21 -11.61 -12.93 15.34
N TYR A 22 -10.31 -12.70 15.47
CA TYR A 22 -9.66 -12.40 16.76
C TYR A 22 -10.09 -11.06 17.39
N LEU A 23 -10.83 -10.19 16.68
CA LEU A 23 -11.46 -9.00 17.24
C LEU A 23 -12.95 -9.21 17.59
N ARG A 24 -13.52 -10.37 17.24
CA ARG A 24 -14.93 -10.72 17.49
C ARG A 24 -15.08 -11.76 18.59
N GLU A 25 -14.06 -12.58 18.83
CA GLU A 25 -14.10 -13.65 19.81
C GLU A 25 -14.03 -13.14 21.26
N LYS A 26 -14.90 -13.69 22.11
CA LYS A 26 -15.04 -13.33 23.54
C LYS A 26 -13.77 -13.60 24.36
N TYR A 27 -13.01 -14.63 23.98
CA TYR A 27 -11.81 -15.08 24.70
C TYR A 27 -10.52 -14.84 23.91
N SER A 28 -10.53 -13.85 23.01
CA SER A 28 -9.33 -13.48 22.26
C SER A 28 -8.22 -12.96 23.18
N THR A 29 -7.01 -13.48 23.01
CA THR A 29 -5.80 -12.99 23.70
C THR A 29 -5.12 -11.86 22.93
N PHE A 30 -5.71 -11.39 21.83
CA PHE A 30 -5.15 -10.35 20.99
C PHE A 30 -4.89 -9.07 21.78
N ASN A 31 -3.66 -8.57 21.69
CA ASN A 31 -3.28 -7.30 22.30
C ASN A 31 -2.36 -6.52 21.36
N LEU A 32 -2.85 -5.40 20.84
CA LEU A 32 -2.12 -4.48 19.95
C LEU A 32 -0.78 -3.97 20.51
N ARG A 33 -0.60 -3.97 21.83
CA ARG A 33 0.63 -3.50 22.48
C ARG A 33 1.70 -4.58 22.59
N ARG A 34 1.32 -5.85 22.39
CA ARG A 34 2.23 -6.99 22.45
C ARG A 34 2.83 -7.23 21.08
N LYS A 35 4.11 -6.87 20.93
CA LYS A 35 4.87 -7.06 19.68
C LYS A 35 5.16 -8.52 19.34
N ASP A 36 4.96 -9.41 20.31
CA ASP A 36 5.25 -10.84 20.30
C ASP A 36 3.99 -11.71 20.15
N ALA A 37 2.80 -11.12 20.04
CA ALA A 37 1.56 -11.87 19.98
C ALA A 37 1.41 -12.58 18.62
N ILE A 38 1.91 -13.81 18.54
CA ILE A 38 1.49 -14.77 17.52
C ILE A 38 0.00 -14.99 17.73
N ILE A 39 -0.83 -14.48 16.81
CA ILE A 39 -2.26 -14.74 16.84
C ILE A 39 -2.48 -16.07 16.14
N SER A 40 -3.06 -17.02 16.86
CA SER A 40 -3.46 -18.30 16.27
C SER A 40 -4.41 -18.06 15.10
N GLY A 41 -4.08 -18.63 13.94
CA GLY A 41 -4.90 -18.53 12.72
C GLY A 41 -4.69 -17.26 11.89
N VAL A 42 -3.68 -16.44 12.19
CA VAL A 42 -3.27 -15.32 11.32
C VAL A 42 -1.89 -15.61 10.76
N ASP A 43 -1.81 -15.77 9.44
CA ASP A 43 -0.55 -16.01 8.74
C ASP A 43 0.11 -14.68 8.35
N PRO A 44 1.33 -14.37 8.85
CA PRO A 44 2.05 -13.20 8.40
C PRO A 44 2.39 -13.27 6.92
N LEU A 45 2.41 -12.11 6.27
CA LEU A 45 2.62 -11.97 4.83
C LEU A 45 3.86 -11.14 4.55
N ASN A 46 4.71 -11.63 3.66
CA ASN A 46 5.73 -10.84 3.00
C ASN A 46 5.17 -10.31 1.68
N ILE A 47 5.10 -8.98 1.55
CA ILE A 47 4.56 -8.31 0.38
C ILE A 47 5.73 -7.62 -0.33
N ARG A 48 6.07 -8.09 -1.52
CA ARG A 48 7.03 -7.42 -2.39
C ARG A 48 6.29 -6.65 -3.48
N ILE A 49 6.55 -5.35 -3.57
CA ILE A 49 5.93 -4.46 -4.54
C ILE A 49 7.05 -3.87 -5.40
N LYS A 50 7.05 -4.19 -6.69
CA LYS A 50 7.89 -3.53 -7.67
C LYS A 50 7.07 -2.43 -8.36
N ILE A 51 7.49 -1.18 -8.20
CA ILE A 51 6.98 -0.03 -8.92
C ILE A 51 7.74 0.06 -10.24
N ILE A 52 7.08 -0.28 -11.34
CA ILE A 52 7.74 -0.37 -12.65
C ILE A 52 7.70 1.00 -13.33
N SER A 53 6.50 1.52 -13.58
CA SER A 53 6.32 2.80 -14.27
C SER A 53 4.99 3.49 -13.95
N GLY A 54 4.89 4.77 -14.25
CA GLY A 54 3.64 5.52 -14.34
C GLY A 54 3.15 5.64 -15.78
N GLN A 55 1.87 5.97 -15.97
CA GLN A 55 1.27 6.27 -17.26
C GLN A 55 0.39 7.51 -17.12
N GLN A 56 0.59 8.48 -18.02
CA GLN A 56 -0.21 9.70 -18.17
C GLN A 56 -0.52 10.38 -16.83
N LEU A 57 0.51 10.63 -16.02
CA LEU A 57 0.34 11.31 -14.75
C LEU A 57 -0.06 12.77 -15.01
N PRO A 58 -1.18 13.25 -14.45
CA PRO A 58 -1.63 14.60 -14.69
C PRO A 58 -0.72 15.59 -13.96
N ARG A 59 -0.62 16.79 -14.51
CA ARG A 59 -0.03 17.91 -13.80
C ARG A 59 -0.89 18.27 -12.59
N PRO A 60 -0.31 18.46 -11.40
CA PRO A 60 -1.05 18.93 -10.22
C PRO A 60 -1.78 20.26 -10.47
N LYS A 61 -2.98 20.40 -9.88
CA LYS A 61 -3.76 21.64 -9.98
C LYS A 61 -3.12 22.71 -9.09
N GLY A 62 -2.56 23.75 -9.71
CA GLY A 62 -1.91 24.85 -8.98
C GLY A 62 -0.38 24.88 -9.11
N ALA A 63 0.22 23.89 -9.77
CA ALA A 63 1.64 23.86 -10.07
C ALA A 63 2.08 25.15 -10.77
N SER A 64 3.22 25.72 -10.34
CA SER A 64 3.77 26.96 -10.90
C SER A 64 3.80 26.90 -12.43
N MET A 65 3.34 27.96 -13.10
CA MET A 65 3.20 28.06 -14.57
C MET A 65 4.49 27.80 -15.39
N LYS A 66 5.65 27.56 -14.75
CA LYS A 66 6.97 27.55 -15.37
C LYS A 66 7.50 26.18 -15.81
N ALA A 67 6.98 25.06 -15.31
CA ALA A 67 7.41 23.74 -15.76
C ALA A 67 6.36 23.12 -16.70
N ASN A 68 6.74 22.83 -17.94
CA ASN A 68 5.94 22.03 -18.88
C ASN A 68 5.99 20.53 -18.55
N SER A 69 6.83 20.16 -17.58
CA SER A 69 7.10 18.81 -17.13
C SER A 69 6.83 18.69 -15.63
N ILE A 70 6.63 17.45 -15.17
CA ILE A 70 6.55 17.08 -13.76
C ILE A 70 7.72 16.16 -13.44
N ASP A 71 8.14 16.16 -12.19
CA ASP A 71 9.21 15.36 -11.62
C ASP A 71 8.61 14.32 -10.65
N PRO A 72 7.91 13.29 -11.14
CA PRO A 72 7.13 12.41 -10.27
C PRO A 72 8.01 11.49 -9.43
N TYR A 73 7.53 11.22 -8.21
CA TYR A 73 8.00 10.14 -7.35
C TYR A 73 6.82 9.46 -6.63
N ILE A 74 7.06 8.26 -6.11
CA ILE A 74 6.01 7.44 -5.50
C ILE A 74 6.40 7.08 -4.07
N ILE A 75 5.48 7.34 -3.14
CA ILE A 75 5.53 6.81 -1.78
C ILE A 75 4.62 5.59 -1.69
N VAL A 76 5.15 4.47 -1.20
CA VAL A 76 4.40 3.27 -0.87
C VAL A 76 4.37 3.13 0.65
N GLN A 77 3.18 3.27 1.23
CA GLN A 77 2.95 3.27 2.68
C GLN A 77 2.17 2.02 3.08
N CYS A 78 2.61 1.36 4.14
CA CYS A 78 1.87 0.31 4.82
C CYS A 78 1.23 0.91 6.08
N PHE A 79 -0.10 0.89 6.13
CA PHE A 79 -0.89 1.32 7.28
C PHE A 79 -1.48 0.10 7.97
N GLY A 80 -1.22 -0.05 9.26
CA GLY A 80 -1.74 -1.15 10.05
C GLY A 80 -1.44 -0.95 11.52
N THR A 81 -1.00 -2.01 12.20
CA THR A 81 -0.49 -1.87 13.55
C THR A 81 0.90 -1.22 13.55
N SER A 82 1.38 -0.78 14.71
CA SER A 82 2.72 -0.16 14.81
C SER A 82 3.88 -1.07 14.38
N ILE A 83 3.65 -2.38 14.30
CA ILE A 83 4.64 -3.37 13.84
C ILE A 83 4.62 -3.48 12.31
N ASP A 84 3.45 -3.28 11.70
CA ASP A 84 3.25 -3.39 10.25
C ASP A 84 3.55 -2.08 9.52
N CYS A 85 3.46 -0.94 10.21
CA CYS A 85 3.64 0.38 9.63
C CYS A 85 5.06 0.55 9.06
N ALA A 86 5.13 0.86 7.78
CA ALA A 86 6.37 1.14 7.06
C ALA A 86 6.09 2.06 5.87
N GLU A 87 7.11 2.80 5.44
CA GLU A 87 7.02 3.72 4.31
C GLU A 87 8.30 3.65 3.49
N TYR A 88 8.14 3.62 2.17
CA TYR A 88 9.24 3.70 1.22
C TYR A 88 8.92 4.74 0.15
N ARG A 89 9.96 5.38 -0.38
CA ARG A 89 9.88 6.40 -1.45
C ARG A 89 10.79 5.96 -2.59
N THR A 90 10.31 6.06 -3.82
CA THR A 90 11.17 5.90 -5.02
C THR A 90 12.10 7.10 -5.20
N SER A 91 13.07 6.94 -6.07
CA SER A 91 13.77 8.06 -6.69
C SER A 91 12.78 8.90 -7.51
N THR A 92 13.10 10.18 -7.65
CA THR A 92 12.38 11.11 -8.50
C THR A 92 12.77 10.90 -9.95
N VAL A 93 11.79 10.84 -10.85
CA VAL A 93 12.04 10.78 -12.30
C VAL A 93 11.93 12.19 -12.85
N SER A 94 13.04 12.76 -13.35
CA SER A 94 13.05 14.14 -13.82
C SER A 94 12.34 14.29 -15.18
N SER A 95 11.39 15.21 -15.22
CA SER A 95 10.75 15.79 -16.38
C SER A 95 10.03 14.81 -17.30
N ASP A 96 9.53 13.70 -16.75
CA ASP A 96 8.73 12.71 -17.46
C ASP A 96 7.43 12.38 -16.70
N GLY A 97 6.37 13.10 -17.04
CA GLY A 97 5.02 12.80 -16.54
C GLY A 97 4.24 11.79 -17.38
N HIS A 98 4.68 11.51 -18.60
CA HIS A 98 3.89 10.71 -19.53
C HIS A 98 4.11 9.22 -19.29
N ASN A 99 5.37 8.78 -19.14
CA ASN A 99 5.70 7.37 -18.91
C ASN A 99 6.94 7.19 -18.00
N PRO A 100 6.96 7.79 -16.78
CA PRO A 100 8.11 7.69 -15.89
C PRO A 100 8.40 6.23 -15.55
N ILE A 101 9.67 5.84 -15.59
CA ILE A 101 10.14 4.50 -15.20
C ILE A 101 10.86 4.63 -13.86
N PHE A 102 10.35 3.91 -12.86
CA PHE A 102 10.95 3.86 -11.52
C PHE A 102 11.81 2.60 -11.35
N ASP A 103 11.27 1.45 -11.77
CA ASP A 103 11.89 0.12 -11.64
C ASP A 103 12.39 -0.29 -10.24
N GLU A 104 11.80 0.27 -9.18
CA GLU A 104 12.22 0.04 -7.79
C GLU A 104 11.33 -1.00 -7.07
N SER A 105 11.92 -1.75 -6.13
CA SER A 105 11.21 -2.79 -5.38
C SER A 105 11.27 -2.56 -3.87
N PHE A 106 10.12 -2.67 -3.22
CA PHE A 106 9.96 -2.52 -1.78
C PHE A 106 9.39 -3.80 -1.17
N GLU A 107 9.76 -4.08 0.07
CA GLU A 107 9.33 -5.28 0.79
C GLU A 107 8.73 -4.91 2.14
N PHE A 108 7.51 -5.38 2.39
CA PHE A 108 6.78 -5.14 3.63
C PHE A 108 6.58 -6.47 4.35
N ASN A 109 6.92 -6.50 5.64
CA ASN A 109 6.64 -7.63 6.52
C ASN A 109 5.39 -7.32 7.33
N VAL A 110 4.26 -7.90 6.94
CA VAL A 110 2.95 -7.66 7.54
C VAL A 110 2.59 -8.82 8.46
N CYS A 111 2.57 -8.57 9.77
CA CYS A 111 2.14 -9.50 10.80
C CYS A 111 0.61 -9.68 10.80
N LEU A 112 -0.16 -8.62 10.57
CA LEU A 112 -1.62 -8.64 10.63
C LEU A 112 -2.27 -8.16 9.32
N PRO A 113 -2.29 -9.00 8.26
CA PRO A 113 -2.82 -8.62 6.94
C PRO A 113 -4.26 -8.10 6.98
N GLU A 114 -5.12 -8.69 7.82
CA GLU A 114 -6.54 -8.30 7.92
C GLU A 114 -6.80 -6.94 8.58
N LEU A 115 -5.76 -6.29 9.12
CA LEU A 115 -5.81 -4.93 9.68
C LEU A 115 -4.93 -3.95 8.91
N THR A 116 -4.40 -4.37 7.77
CA THR A 116 -3.37 -3.63 7.05
C THR A 116 -3.85 -3.19 5.67
N ALA A 117 -3.42 -2.02 5.22
CA ALA A 117 -3.65 -1.49 3.90
C ALA A 117 -2.36 -0.90 3.30
N ILE A 118 -2.18 -1.07 2.00
CA ILE A 118 -1.10 -0.44 1.25
C ILE A 118 -1.64 0.79 0.53
N ARG A 119 -0.94 1.91 0.66
CA ARG A 119 -1.22 3.14 -0.08
C ARG A 119 -0.09 3.46 -1.03
N PHE A 120 -0.47 3.74 -2.27
CA PHE A 120 0.37 4.35 -3.28
C PHE A 120 0.03 5.84 -3.31
N LEU A 121 1.03 6.69 -3.20
CA LEU A 121 0.91 8.13 -3.25
C LEU A 121 1.91 8.66 -4.27
N VAL A 122 1.39 9.35 -5.29
CA VAL A 122 2.18 9.94 -6.37
C VAL A 122 2.23 11.43 -6.15
N LEU A 123 3.45 11.96 -6.10
CA LEU A 123 3.75 13.37 -5.86
C LEU A 123 4.69 13.88 -6.95
N ASP A 124 4.65 15.18 -7.17
CA ASP A 124 5.57 15.95 -8.02
C ASP A 124 6.61 16.59 -7.10
N ASP A 125 7.90 16.31 -7.30
CA ASP A 125 9.02 16.86 -6.52
C ASP A 125 9.25 18.32 -6.92
N ASP A 126 8.79 19.28 -6.12
CA ASP A 126 8.93 20.71 -6.40
C ASP A 126 9.75 21.40 -5.29
N PHE A 127 10.43 22.49 -5.63
CA PHE A 127 11.41 23.14 -4.76
C PHE A 127 10.85 23.65 -3.43
N ILE A 128 9.56 23.96 -3.37
CA ILE A 128 8.91 24.56 -2.20
C ILE A 128 8.10 23.52 -1.43
N ASN A 129 7.19 22.82 -2.11
CA ASN A 129 6.35 21.78 -1.54
C ASN A 129 5.98 20.79 -2.64
N ASP A 130 6.04 19.51 -2.32
CA ASP A 130 5.67 18.47 -3.27
C ASP A 130 4.17 18.50 -3.56
N ASP A 131 3.84 18.54 -4.85
CA ASP A 131 2.47 18.68 -5.30
C ASP A 131 1.80 17.31 -5.45
N PHE A 132 0.55 17.21 -5.03
CA PHE A 132 -0.21 15.96 -5.14
C PHE A 132 -0.65 15.66 -6.57
N ILE A 133 -0.29 14.47 -7.08
CA ILE A 133 -0.75 13.97 -8.38
C ILE A 133 -1.93 13.02 -8.19
N GLY A 134 -1.75 11.96 -7.38
CA GLY A 134 -2.75 10.91 -7.26
C GLY A 134 -2.45 9.91 -6.14
N GLN A 135 -3.45 9.13 -5.77
CA GLN A 135 -3.27 8.07 -4.76
C GLN A 135 -4.21 6.89 -4.97
N LEU A 136 -3.86 5.75 -4.40
CA LEU A 136 -4.77 4.64 -4.18
C LEU A 136 -4.42 3.96 -2.86
N THR A 137 -5.42 3.62 -2.04
CA THR A 137 -5.25 2.76 -0.87
C THR A 137 -6.02 1.46 -1.06
N VAL A 138 -5.34 0.33 -0.89
CA VAL A 138 -5.88 -1.02 -1.07
C VAL A 138 -5.64 -1.82 0.21
N PRO A 139 -6.68 -2.37 0.86
CA PRO A 139 -6.52 -3.32 1.95
C PRO A 139 -5.70 -4.53 1.50
N VAL A 140 -4.83 -5.05 2.37
CA VAL A 140 -3.96 -6.18 2.03
C VAL A 140 -4.77 -7.42 1.66
N SER A 141 -5.94 -7.61 2.30
CA SER A 141 -6.92 -8.65 1.96
C SER A 141 -7.44 -8.60 0.52
N CYS A 142 -7.32 -7.45 -0.15
CA CYS A 142 -7.75 -7.22 -1.54
C CYS A 142 -6.58 -7.17 -2.52
N LEU A 143 -5.33 -7.34 -2.08
CA LEU A 143 -4.18 -7.38 -2.97
C LEU A 143 -4.10 -8.74 -3.67
N GLU A 144 -3.77 -8.70 -4.95
CA GLU A 144 -3.52 -9.90 -5.75
C GLU A 144 -2.09 -9.88 -6.31
N SER A 145 -1.45 -11.04 -6.33
CA SER A 145 -0.12 -11.18 -6.95
C SER A 145 -0.18 -11.00 -8.47
N GLY A 146 0.95 -10.66 -9.06
CA GLY A 146 1.13 -10.51 -10.50
C GLY A 146 1.35 -9.06 -10.95
N TYR A 147 1.29 -8.86 -12.26
CA TYR A 147 1.40 -7.54 -12.88
C TYR A 147 0.04 -6.86 -12.92
N LYS A 148 -0.05 -5.64 -12.42
CA LYS A 148 -1.31 -4.89 -12.28
C LYS A 148 -1.13 -3.45 -12.69
N HIS A 149 -2.16 -2.89 -13.32
CA HIS A 149 -2.31 -1.44 -13.43
C HIS A 149 -3.19 -0.93 -12.28
N ILE A 150 -2.65 -0.03 -11.49
CA ILE A 150 -3.33 0.67 -10.40
C ILE A 150 -3.87 1.99 -10.96
N LYS A 151 -5.19 2.17 -10.96
CA LYS A 151 -5.81 3.44 -11.34
C LYS A 151 -5.68 4.44 -10.21
N LEU A 152 -5.19 5.64 -10.53
CA LEU A 152 -4.98 6.69 -9.54
C LEU A 152 -6.26 7.48 -9.28
N LEU A 153 -6.45 7.87 -8.03
CA LEU A 153 -7.55 8.73 -7.59
C LEU A 153 -7.02 10.13 -7.26
N ASN A 154 -7.82 11.16 -7.54
CA ASN A 154 -7.51 12.53 -7.17
C ASN A 154 -7.80 12.79 -5.66
N MET A 155 -7.63 14.03 -5.20
CA MET A 155 -7.94 14.44 -3.81
C MET A 155 -9.39 14.21 -3.40
N ASN A 156 -10.33 14.25 -4.36
CA ASN A 156 -11.75 13.99 -4.14
C ASN A 156 -12.09 12.49 -4.15
N ASN A 157 -11.10 11.62 -4.40
CA ASN A 157 -11.21 10.18 -4.62
C ASN A 157 -11.96 9.79 -5.91
N GLU A 158 -11.92 10.65 -6.92
CA GLU A 158 -12.42 10.34 -8.26
C GLU A 158 -11.29 9.74 -9.09
N ILE A 159 -11.61 8.78 -9.97
CA ILE A 159 -10.63 8.19 -10.89
C ILE A 159 -10.08 9.28 -11.79
N ILE A 160 -8.75 9.37 -11.85
CA ILE A 160 -8.06 10.22 -12.82
C ILE A 160 -8.05 9.47 -14.16
N PRO A 161 -8.66 10.02 -15.22
CA PRO A 161 -8.70 9.36 -16.52
C PRO A 161 -7.29 9.06 -17.03
N ASN A 162 -7.10 7.84 -17.53
CA ASN A 162 -5.85 7.33 -18.13
C ASN A 162 -4.61 7.28 -17.21
N ALA A 163 -4.64 7.88 -16.02
CA ALA A 163 -3.52 7.85 -15.10
C ALA A 163 -3.45 6.52 -14.34
N SER A 164 -2.32 5.83 -14.44
CA SER A 164 -2.08 4.59 -13.69
C SER A 164 -0.63 4.37 -13.32
N LEU A 165 -0.42 3.48 -12.34
CA LEU A 165 0.87 2.87 -12.04
C LEU A 165 0.89 1.44 -12.55
N PHE A 166 1.96 1.03 -13.20
CA PHE A 166 2.23 -0.36 -13.52
C PHE A 166 3.13 -0.96 -12.44
N VAL A 167 2.63 -1.99 -11.77
CA VAL A 167 3.31 -2.61 -10.62
C VAL A 167 3.33 -4.12 -10.76
N LYS A 168 4.31 -4.75 -10.11
CA LYS A 168 4.30 -6.20 -9.85
C LYS A 168 4.20 -6.44 -8.35
N ILE A 169 3.19 -7.20 -7.94
CA ILE A 169 2.96 -7.57 -6.55
C ILE A 169 3.30 -9.05 -6.39
N ALA A 170 4.03 -9.41 -5.35
CA ALA A 170 4.25 -10.79 -4.94
C ALA A 170 3.92 -10.94 -3.46
N LEU A 171 2.98 -11.84 -3.17
CA LEU A 171 2.53 -12.15 -1.82
C LEU A 171 3.08 -13.52 -1.42
N THR A 172 3.86 -13.57 -0.34
CA THR A 172 4.46 -14.82 0.17
C THR A 172 4.09 -15.01 1.64
N GLN A 173 3.41 -16.12 1.95
CA GLN A 173 3.12 -16.48 3.34
C GLN A 173 4.42 -16.81 4.08
N ARG A 174 4.60 -16.25 5.26
CA ARG A 174 5.68 -16.64 6.17
C ARG A 174 5.19 -17.79 7.02
N TYR A 175 5.48 -19.02 6.61
CA TYR A 175 5.42 -20.14 7.52
C TYR A 175 6.51 -19.93 8.58
N GLN A 176 6.12 -19.58 9.81
CA GLN A 176 7.01 -19.85 10.94
C GLN A 176 7.11 -21.37 11.02
N LEU A 177 8.29 -21.92 10.72
CA LEU A 177 8.61 -23.29 11.10
C LEU A 177 8.27 -23.40 12.60
N GLN A 178 7.20 -24.13 12.93
CA GLN A 178 7.04 -24.63 14.28
C GLN A 178 8.32 -25.41 14.55
N LEU A 179 9.18 -24.88 15.42
CA LEU A 179 10.23 -25.65 16.06
C LEU A 179 9.49 -26.72 16.85
N TYR A 180 9.16 -27.83 16.19
CA TYR A 180 8.99 -29.11 16.82
C TYR A 180 10.37 -29.47 17.37
N THR A 181 10.71 -28.88 18.52
CA THR A 181 11.68 -29.46 19.43
C THR A 181 11.08 -30.79 19.86
N TYR A 182 11.35 -31.82 19.07
CA TYR A 182 11.29 -33.19 19.55
C TYR A 182 12.26 -33.22 20.74
N LYS A 183 11.71 -33.14 21.96
CA LYS A 183 12.36 -33.71 23.12
C LYS A 183 12.46 -35.20 22.84
N ILE A 184 13.59 -35.61 22.26
CA ILE A 184 14.02 -36.99 22.33
C ILE A 184 14.48 -37.20 23.77
N LEU A 185 13.92 -38.24 24.38
CA LEU A 185 14.30 -38.78 25.69
C LEU A 185 15.79 -39.12 25.73
#